data_AF-A0A7J6KPT4-F1
#
_entry.id   AF-A0A7J6KPT4-F1
#
_cell.length_a   1.000
_cell.length_b   1.000
_cell.length_c   1.000
_cell.angle_alpha   90.00
_cell.angle_beta   90.00
_cell.angle_gamma   90.00
#
_symmetry.space_group_name_H-M   'P 1'
#
loop_
_entity.id
_entity.type
_entity.pdbx_description
1 polymer ?
#
loop_
_entity_poly.entity_id
_entity_poly.type
_entity_poly.pdbx_seq_one_letter_code
_entity_poly.pdbx_strand_id
1 'polypeptide(L)'
;VLGILYAFVSASLDAKTYMMIPWRLTVGVLLGSVCGYIIVLLVTAMNGGVYNPFYGTLLMSPFMLVFSLAEPTLKCKFSQLHSYIATNVIMVCVVVFSGPFTRKAFLSTVFAGLLSFVVPVTLTWTLSVLGLLPRTAPEPLPVFEYSLGNNFKSNACYILDGDLHKQELDELRRALVTSRKAVLASVTDAELRLCIFQLTSTLYGLRRTSGWEPFSQAAVTHLWGPMQMELRNLMTFVTAVLRHEVELDDIPDLKSTARNALLRIKRISIEYTRAVADQKSV
;
A
#
# COMPACT_ATOMS: atom_id res chain seq x y z
N VAL A 1 20.23 -2.70 22.61
CA VAL A 1 19.11 -2.16 23.41
C VAL A 1 18.36 -1.05 22.67
N LEU A 2 19.00 0.08 22.32
CA LEU A 2 18.37 1.17 21.54
C LEU A 2 17.77 0.72 20.20
N GLY A 3 18.43 -0.16 19.46
CA GLY A 3 17.89 -0.72 18.21
C GLY A 3 16.63 -1.58 18.40
N ILE A 4 16.47 -2.21 19.56
CA ILE A 4 15.29 -3.03 19.88
C ILE A 4 14.10 -2.12 20.25
N LEU A 5 14.35 -1.04 20.98
CA LEU A 5 13.35 0.00 21.29
C LEU A 5 12.90 0.74 20.02
N TYR A 6 13.83 1.14 19.16
CA TYR A 6 13.49 1.76 17.87
C TYR A 6 12.74 0.79 16.96
N ALA A 7 13.16 -0.49 16.94
CA ALA A 7 12.45 -1.55 16.23
C ALA A 7 11.00 -1.67 16.73
N PHE A 8 10.77 -1.70 18.04
CA PHE A 8 9.42 -1.79 18.63
C PHE A 8 8.53 -0.59 18.24
N VAL A 9 9.08 0.63 18.27
CA VAL A 9 8.38 1.87 17.85
C VAL A 9 8.12 1.90 16.33
N SER A 10 8.98 1.27 15.51
CA SER A 10 8.77 1.17 14.06
C SER A 10 7.81 0.04 13.66
N ALA A 11 7.73 -1.03 14.46
CA ALA A 11 6.83 -2.18 14.22
C ALA A 11 5.35 -1.80 14.37
N SER A 12 5.04 -0.79 15.18
CA SER A 12 3.69 -0.24 15.29
C SER A 12 3.26 0.60 14.07
N LEU A 13 4.18 0.93 13.15
CA LEU A 13 3.93 1.80 12.00
C LEU A 13 3.79 1.03 10.68
N ASP A 14 4.61 0.00 10.41
CA ASP A 14 4.46 -0.88 9.24
C ASP A 14 5.33 -2.17 9.33
N ALA A 15 4.68 -3.33 9.36
CA ALA A 15 5.36 -4.65 9.43
C ALA A 15 6.25 -4.93 8.22
N LYS A 16 5.92 -4.42 7.04
CA LYS A 16 6.71 -4.64 5.81
C LYS A 16 7.99 -3.81 5.82
N THR A 17 7.89 -2.56 6.27
CA THR A 17 9.04 -1.69 6.48
C THR A 17 9.93 -2.21 7.61
N TYR A 18 9.33 -2.80 8.65
CA TYR A 18 10.06 -3.43 9.74
C TYR A 18 10.96 -4.57 9.26
N MET A 19 10.50 -5.49 8.39
CA MET A 19 11.34 -6.62 7.97
C MET A 19 12.64 -6.20 7.26
N MET A 20 12.67 -5.01 6.64
CA MET A 20 13.86 -4.51 5.95
C MET A 20 14.91 -3.90 6.88
N ILE A 21 14.52 -3.40 8.07
CA ILE A 21 15.45 -2.71 8.98
C ILE A 21 16.44 -3.67 9.66
N PRO A 22 16.03 -4.80 10.27
CA PRO A 22 16.94 -5.79 10.84
C PRO A 22 17.90 -6.35 9.79
N TRP A 23 17.40 -6.61 8.57
CA TRP A 23 18.24 -7.07 7.46
C TRP A 23 19.39 -6.09 7.15
N ARG A 24 19.07 -4.81 6.97
CA ARG A 24 20.07 -3.75 6.73
C ARG A 24 21.05 -3.61 7.89
N LEU A 25 20.57 -3.79 9.12
CA LEU A 25 21.40 -3.68 10.32
C LEU A 25 22.37 -4.86 10.43
N THR A 26 21.93 -6.08 10.14
CA THR A 26 22.79 -7.28 10.13
C THR A 26 23.84 -7.23 9.04
N VAL A 27 23.46 -6.82 7.82
CA VAL A 27 24.40 -6.60 6.72
C VAL A 27 25.45 -5.56 7.13
N GLY A 28 25.02 -4.47 7.76
CA GLY A 28 25.90 -3.44 8.29
C GLY A 28 26.88 -3.92 9.35
N VAL A 29 26.40 -4.70 10.32
CA VAL A 29 27.23 -5.27 11.39
C VAL A 29 28.25 -6.26 10.82
N LEU A 30 27.85 -7.11 9.86
CA LEU A 30 28.76 -8.08 9.23
C LEU A 30 29.85 -7.39 8.42
N LEU A 31 29.47 -6.45 7.55
CA LEU A 31 30.42 -5.68 6.75
C LEU A 31 31.38 -4.89 7.66
N GLY A 32 30.87 -4.21 8.68
CA GLY A 32 31.70 -3.44 9.60
C GLY A 32 32.61 -4.27 10.49
N SER A 33 32.14 -5.44 10.94
CA SER A 33 32.97 -6.35 11.72
C SER A 33 34.08 -6.94 10.87
N VAL A 34 33.82 -7.32 9.62
CA VAL A 34 34.83 -7.87 8.70
C VAL A 34 35.85 -6.81 8.31
N CYS A 35 35.40 -5.64 7.83
CA CYS A 35 36.29 -4.54 7.45
C CYS A 35 37.12 -4.04 8.65
N GLY A 36 36.48 -3.87 9.81
CA GLY A 36 37.18 -3.46 11.03
C GLY A 36 38.23 -4.47 11.48
N TYR A 37 37.92 -5.78 11.40
CA TYR A 37 38.88 -6.83 11.73
C TYR A 37 40.09 -6.85 10.77
N ILE A 38 39.86 -6.70 9.46
CA ILE A 38 40.93 -6.64 8.46
C ILE A 38 41.86 -5.44 8.73
N ILE A 39 41.31 -4.27 9.03
CA ILE A 39 42.11 -3.07 9.34
C ILE A 39 42.92 -3.27 10.62
N VAL A 40 42.32 -3.87 11.65
CA VAL A 40 43.03 -4.17 12.90
C VAL A 40 44.19 -5.12 12.65
N LEU A 41 43.99 -6.18 11.86
CA LEU A 41 45.07 -7.10 11.47
C LEU A 41 46.19 -6.39 10.71
N LEU A 42 45.82 -5.53 9.75
CA LEU A 42 46.77 -4.80 8.91
C LEU A 42 47.61 -3.82 9.74
N VAL A 43 46.99 -3.03 10.61
CA VAL A 43 47.69 -2.10 11.51
C VAL A 43 48.57 -2.85 12.51
N THR A 44 48.08 -3.97 13.05
CA THR A 44 48.86 -4.80 13.98
C THR A 44 50.10 -5.38 13.30
N ALA A 45 49.97 -5.84 12.04
CA ALA A 45 51.09 -6.34 11.25
C ALA A 45 52.10 -5.22 10.93
N MET A 46 51.62 -4.03 10.57
CA MET A 46 52.47 -2.88 10.25
C MET A 46 53.21 -2.31 11.46
N ASN A 47 52.61 -2.41 12.65
CA ASN A 47 53.15 -1.83 13.89
C ASN A 47 53.83 -2.88 14.78
N GLY A 48 54.40 -3.93 14.19
CA GLY A 48 55.24 -4.91 14.89
C GLY A 48 54.50 -5.76 15.94
N GLY A 49 53.21 -5.99 15.76
CA GLY A 49 52.39 -6.83 16.66
C GLY A 49 51.60 -6.05 17.72
N VAL A 50 51.78 -4.73 17.82
CA VAL A 50 51.01 -3.87 18.74
C VAL A 50 50.00 -3.05 17.97
N TYR A 51 48.71 -3.26 18.20
CA TYR A 51 47.68 -2.47 17.54
C TYR A 51 47.66 -1.02 18.07
N ASN A 52 47.69 -0.04 17.16
CA ASN A 52 47.45 1.36 17.50
C ASN A 52 46.10 1.82 16.93
N PRO A 53 45.11 2.16 17.78
CA PRO A 53 43.77 2.54 17.34
C PRO A 53 43.74 3.83 16.50
N PHE A 54 44.70 4.73 16.65
CA PHE A 54 44.78 5.97 15.84
C PHE A 54 45.09 5.67 14.37
N TYR A 55 45.98 4.72 14.10
CA TYR A 55 46.26 4.30 12.72
C TYR A 55 45.10 3.50 12.13
N GLY A 56 44.40 2.71 12.94
CA GLY A 56 43.19 2.00 12.53
C GLY A 56 42.07 2.94 12.11
N THR A 57 41.78 3.97 12.92
CA THR A 57 40.72 4.95 12.59
C THR A 57 41.07 5.77 11.34
N LEU A 58 42.34 6.14 11.17
CA LEU A 58 42.81 6.86 9.98
C LEU A 58 42.64 6.04 8.69
N LEU A 59 42.98 4.75 8.73
CA LEU A 59 42.79 3.83 7.59
C LEU A 59 41.31 3.52 7.31
N MET A 60 40.44 3.61 8.31
CA MET A 60 39.00 3.38 8.15
C MET A 60 38.24 4.61 7.62
N SER A 61 38.78 5.82 7.81
CA SER A 61 38.20 7.08 7.34
C SER A 61 37.75 7.10 5.86
N PRO A 62 38.55 6.64 4.86
CA PRO A 62 38.10 6.62 3.47
C PRO A 62 36.92 5.68 3.21
N PHE A 63 36.86 4.54 3.90
CA PHE A 63 35.73 3.62 3.80
C PHE A 63 34.46 4.27 4.37
N MET A 64 34.58 5.02 5.47
CA MET A 64 33.46 5.75 6.04
C MET A 64 32.86 6.78 5.09
N LEU A 65 33.70 7.51 4.36
CA LEU A 65 33.27 8.46 3.34
C LEU A 65 32.52 7.75 2.20
N VAL A 66 33.00 6.59 1.75
CA VAL A 66 32.31 5.81 0.72
C VAL A 66 30.95 5.28 1.22
N PHE A 67 30.89 4.83 2.47
CA PHE A 67 29.65 4.33 3.08
C PHE A 67 28.67 5.43 3.48
N SER A 68 29.12 6.66 3.77
CA SER A 68 28.25 7.81 4.02
C SER A 68 27.63 8.35 2.73
N LEU A 69 28.33 8.25 1.60
CA LEU A 69 27.78 8.56 0.26
C LEU A 69 26.65 7.61 -0.17
N ALA A 70 26.41 6.51 0.56
CA ALA A 70 25.28 5.62 0.34
C ALA A 70 23.97 6.09 1.00
N GLU A 71 23.88 7.34 1.44
CA GLU A 71 22.70 7.88 2.10
C GLU A 71 21.46 7.85 1.18
N PRO A 72 20.27 7.49 1.70
CA PRO A 72 19.04 7.40 0.90
C PRO A 72 18.63 8.73 0.23
N THR A 73 19.05 9.87 0.78
CA THR A 73 18.87 11.20 0.19
C THR A 73 19.55 11.35 -1.18
N LEU A 74 20.63 10.59 -1.43
CA LEU A 74 21.41 10.62 -2.66
C LEU A 74 20.90 9.64 -3.73
N LYS A 75 19.76 8.97 -3.51
CA LYS A 75 19.13 7.98 -4.43
C LYS A 75 20.07 6.86 -4.91
N CYS A 76 21.15 6.58 -4.16
CA CYS A 76 22.08 5.51 -4.49
C CYS A 76 21.41 4.14 -4.26
N LYS A 77 21.56 3.19 -5.19
CA LYS A 77 21.05 1.80 -5.02
C LYS A 77 21.61 1.11 -3.77
N PHE A 78 22.80 1.54 -3.31
CA PHE A 78 23.44 1.04 -2.10
C PHE A 78 22.66 1.38 -0.82
N SER A 79 21.85 2.45 -0.83
CA SER A 79 20.96 2.83 0.29
C SER A 79 19.85 1.81 0.58
N GLN A 80 19.56 0.91 -0.37
CA GLN A 80 18.58 -0.17 -0.17
C GLN A 80 19.14 -1.30 0.70
N LEU A 81 20.48 -1.47 0.70
CA LEU A 81 21.21 -2.51 1.41
C LEU A 81 21.88 -1.98 2.68
N HIS A 82 22.20 -0.69 2.73
CA HIS A 82 23.03 -0.07 3.78
C HIS A 82 22.27 1.04 4.52
N SER A 83 22.43 1.10 5.85
CA SER A 83 21.85 2.14 6.71
C SER A 83 22.94 3.00 7.34
N TYR A 84 22.65 4.27 7.63
CA TYR A 84 23.56 5.19 8.36
C TYR A 84 24.06 4.59 9.69
N ILE A 85 23.23 3.75 10.32
CA ILE A 85 23.58 3.02 11.55
C ILE A 85 24.76 2.06 11.30
N ALA A 86 24.85 1.45 10.12
CA ALA A 86 25.95 0.56 9.75
C ALA A 86 27.29 1.29 9.69
N THR A 87 27.31 2.53 9.17
CA THR A 87 28.51 3.38 9.12
C THR A 87 29.03 3.70 10.53
N ASN A 88 28.15 3.93 11.51
CA ASN A 88 28.59 4.12 12.90
C ASN A 88 29.13 2.82 13.53
N VAL A 89 28.51 1.67 13.23
CA VAL A 89 28.98 0.37 13.70
C VAL A 89 30.38 0.04 13.18
N ILE A 90 30.66 0.36 11.91
CA ILE A 90 31.97 0.20 11.28
C ILE A 90 33.08 0.92 12.10
N MET A 91 32.78 2.08 12.71
CA MET A 91 33.74 2.92 13.43
C MET A 91 34.04 2.33 14.79
N VAL A 92 32.98 1.91 15.47
CA VAL A 92 33.03 1.30 16.79
C VAL A 92 33.81 -0.02 16.73
N CYS A 93 33.68 -0.80 15.65
CA CYS A 93 34.45 -2.05 15.48
C CYS A 93 35.96 -1.82 15.53
N VAL A 94 36.49 -0.79 14.84
CA VAL A 94 37.94 -0.51 14.79
C VAL A 94 38.51 -0.07 16.15
N VAL A 95 37.69 0.61 16.96
CA VAL A 95 38.07 1.04 18.32
C VAL A 95 37.93 -0.10 19.33
N VAL A 96 36.83 -0.87 19.27
CA VAL A 96 36.52 -1.96 20.21
C VAL A 96 37.42 -3.19 20.01
N PHE A 97 37.92 -3.39 18.79
CA PHE A 97 38.82 -4.51 18.47
C PHE A 97 40.27 -4.28 18.91
N SER A 98 40.56 -3.17 19.60
CA SER A 98 41.85 -2.91 20.23
C SER A 98 42.10 -3.84 21.42
N GLY A 99 43.25 -4.51 21.46
CA GLY A 99 43.72 -5.27 22.63
C GLY A 99 43.84 -6.79 22.41
N PRO A 100 44.20 -7.56 23.46
CA PRO A 100 44.58 -8.98 23.35
C PRO A 100 43.42 -9.94 23.00
N PHE A 101 42.18 -9.43 22.92
CA PHE A 101 40.97 -10.24 22.71
C PHE A 101 40.26 -9.95 21.38
N THR A 102 40.96 -9.42 20.38
CA THR A 102 40.41 -9.05 19.05
C THR A 102 39.51 -10.13 18.43
N ARG A 103 39.92 -11.40 18.46
CA ARG A 103 39.13 -12.52 17.90
C ARG A 103 37.82 -12.75 18.67
N LYS A 104 37.82 -12.59 19.99
CA LYS A 104 36.62 -12.73 20.82
C LYS A 104 35.66 -11.55 20.59
N ALA A 105 36.20 -10.34 20.44
CA ALA A 105 35.42 -9.14 20.15
C ALA A 105 34.74 -9.23 18.77
N PHE A 106 35.44 -9.74 17.76
CA PHE A 106 34.88 -10.02 16.43
C PHE A 106 33.76 -11.06 16.49
N LEU A 107 33.98 -12.20 17.14
CA LEU A 107 32.96 -13.25 17.25
C LEU A 107 31.72 -12.76 18.03
N SER A 108 31.91 -11.98 19.10
CA SER A 108 30.83 -11.40 19.89
C SER A 108 29.99 -10.39 19.09
N THR A 109 30.64 -9.54 18.30
CA THR A 109 29.95 -8.56 17.44
C THR A 109 29.19 -9.22 16.29
N VAL A 110 29.75 -10.24 15.65
CA VAL A 110 29.05 -11.06 14.65
C VAL A 110 27.83 -11.75 15.27
N PHE A 111 27.99 -12.36 16.44
CA PHE A 111 26.90 -13.03 17.15
C PHE A 111 25.79 -12.04 17.56
N ALA A 112 26.15 -10.87 18.07
CA ALA A 112 25.20 -9.80 18.39
C ALA A 112 24.49 -9.27 17.13
N GLY A 113 25.18 -9.18 16.00
CA GLY A 113 24.61 -8.83 14.69
C GLY A 113 23.57 -9.84 14.19
N LEU A 114 23.83 -11.13 14.38
CA LEU A 114 22.87 -12.19 14.06
C LEU A 114 21.66 -12.16 15.00
N LEU A 115 21.87 -11.97 16.30
CA LEU A 115 20.77 -11.82 17.27
C LEU A 115 19.91 -10.58 16.98
N SER A 116 20.51 -9.51 16.45
CA SER A 116 19.78 -8.32 16.03
C SER A 116 18.88 -8.53 14.81
N PHE A 117 19.02 -9.65 14.08
CA PHE A 117 18.05 -10.12 13.10
C PHE A 117 17.01 -11.03 13.73
N VAL A 118 17.48 -12.07 14.42
CA VAL A 118 16.64 -13.17 14.91
C VAL A 118 15.60 -12.66 15.91
N VAL A 119 16.00 -11.86 16.89
CA VAL A 119 15.10 -11.40 17.96
C VAL A 119 14.00 -10.47 17.41
N PRO A 120 14.31 -9.43 16.62
CA PRO A 120 13.30 -8.59 15.97
C PRO A 120 12.34 -9.35 15.05
N VAL A 121 12.87 -10.23 14.19
CA VAL A 121 12.05 -10.96 13.21
C VAL A 121 11.12 -11.96 13.90
N THR A 122 11.62 -12.73 14.86
CA THR A 122 10.80 -13.69 15.62
C THR A 122 9.74 -13.00 16.48
N LEU A 123 10.08 -11.88 17.12
CA LEU A 123 9.12 -11.10 17.90
C LEU A 123 8.01 -10.51 17.01
N THR A 124 8.37 -9.92 15.87
CA THR A 124 7.36 -9.34 14.97
C THR A 124 6.52 -10.41 14.29
N TRP A 125 7.12 -11.55 13.94
CA TRP A 125 6.37 -12.67 13.39
C TRP A 125 5.38 -13.25 14.42
N THR A 126 5.81 -13.45 15.67
CA THR A 126 4.93 -13.95 16.74
C THR A 126 3.81 -12.95 17.05
N LEU A 127 4.11 -11.66 17.17
CA LEU A 127 3.10 -10.62 17.37
C LEU A 127 2.13 -10.49 16.17
N SER A 128 2.61 -10.74 14.95
CA SER A 128 1.77 -10.77 13.74
C SER A 128 0.84 -11.98 13.72
N VAL A 129 1.32 -13.16 14.13
CA VAL A 129 0.50 -14.38 14.21
C VAL A 129 -0.55 -14.26 15.32
N LEU A 130 -0.19 -13.62 16.43
CA LEU A 130 -1.10 -13.38 17.57
C LEU A 130 -2.09 -12.23 17.33
N GLY A 131 -1.99 -11.51 16.21
CA GLY A 131 -2.88 -10.39 15.89
C GLY A 131 -2.73 -9.18 16.83
N LEU A 132 -1.61 -9.09 17.55
CA LEU A 132 -1.32 -8.03 18.53
C LEU A 132 -0.63 -6.81 17.90
N LEU A 133 -0.30 -6.87 16.60
CA LEU A 133 0.21 -5.72 15.85
C LEU A 133 -0.96 -4.87 15.34
N PRO A 134 -0.85 -3.52 15.36
CA PRO A 134 -1.82 -2.65 14.72
C PRO A 134 -1.93 -3.02 13.23
N ARG A 135 -3.15 -3.29 12.78
CA ARG A 135 -3.43 -3.68 11.38
C ARG A 135 -3.01 -2.53 10.46
N THR A 136 -2.01 -2.77 9.62
CA THR A 136 -1.48 -1.79 8.66
C THR A 136 -2.45 -1.49 7.51
N ALA A 137 -3.48 -2.31 7.33
CA ALA A 137 -4.51 -2.11 6.32
C ALA A 137 -5.91 -2.31 6.91
N PRO A 138 -6.88 -1.43 6.57
CA PRO A 138 -8.28 -1.66 6.88
C PRO A 138 -8.77 -2.98 6.28
N GLU A 139 -9.83 -3.56 6.85
CA GLU A 139 -10.35 -4.85 6.39
C GLU A 139 -10.69 -4.79 4.89
N PRO A 140 -10.30 -5.82 4.09
CA PRO A 140 -10.40 -5.74 2.64
C PRO A 140 -11.82 -5.45 2.14
N LEU A 141 -12.83 -6.09 2.74
CA LEU A 141 -14.21 -6.04 2.26
C LEU A 141 -14.83 -4.63 2.36
N PRO A 142 -14.78 -3.94 3.51
CA PRO A 142 -15.20 -2.53 3.60
C PRO A 142 -14.48 -1.60 2.63
N VAL A 143 -13.18 -1.82 2.39
CA VAL A 143 -12.38 -1.00 1.46
C VAL A 143 -12.85 -1.18 0.02
N PHE A 144 -13.21 -2.41 -0.34
CA PHE A 144 -13.80 -2.70 -1.65
C PHE A 144 -15.19 -2.08 -1.79
N GLU A 145 -16.07 -2.21 -0.80
CA GLU A 145 -17.41 -1.62 -0.82
C GLU A 145 -17.33 -0.10 -0.99
N TYR A 146 -16.45 0.56 -0.25
CA TYR A 146 -16.19 1.99 -0.38
C TYR A 146 -15.69 2.36 -1.79
N SER A 147 -14.71 1.62 -2.30
CA SER A 147 -14.15 1.85 -3.64
C SER A 147 -15.19 1.64 -4.74
N LEU A 148 -16.03 0.62 -4.59
CA LEU A 148 -17.10 0.25 -5.51
C LEU A 148 -18.17 1.35 -5.55
N GLY A 149 -18.63 1.80 -4.38
CA GLY A 149 -19.59 2.88 -4.25
C GLY A 149 -19.11 4.20 -4.85
N ASN A 150 -17.85 4.58 -4.58
CA ASN A 150 -17.25 5.77 -5.16
C ASN A 150 -17.12 5.68 -6.68
N ASN A 151 -16.66 4.54 -7.22
CA ASN A 151 -16.53 4.36 -8.66
C ASN A 151 -17.90 4.41 -9.36
N PHE A 152 -18.93 3.79 -8.78
CA PHE A 152 -20.29 3.85 -9.30
C PHE A 152 -20.84 5.27 -9.29
N LYS A 153 -20.72 5.98 -8.16
CA LYS A 153 -21.19 7.36 -8.00
C LYS A 153 -20.54 8.29 -9.04
N SER A 154 -19.21 8.24 -9.17
CA SER A 154 -18.51 9.10 -10.11
C SER A 154 -18.84 8.74 -11.56
N ASN A 155 -18.96 7.45 -11.90
CA ASN A 155 -19.40 7.05 -13.24
C ASN A 155 -20.81 7.55 -13.56
N ALA A 156 -21.75 7.51 -12.59
CA ALA A 156 -23.11 7.99 -12.80
C ALA A 156 -23.20 9.52 -12.89
N CYS A 157 -22.37 10.24 -12.15
CA CYS A 157 -22.30 11.71 -12.19
C CYS A 157 -21.69 12.23 -13.49
N TYR A 158 -20.57 11.65 -13.93
CA TYR A 158 -19.76 12.17 -15.04
C TYR A 158 -20.03 11.49 -16.39
N ILE A 159 -21.09 10.68 -16.49
CA ILE A 159 -21.41 9.93 -17.71
C ILE A 159 -21.71 10.83 -18.92
N LEU A 160 -22.20 12.05 -18.67
CA LEU A 160 -22.50 13.05 -19.70
C LEU A 160 -21.30 13.89 -20.10
N ASP A 161 -20.29 13.96 -19.23
CA ASP A 161 -19.12 14.83 -19.42
C ASP A 161 -18.05 14.17 -20.31
N GLY A 162 -18.32 12.95 -20.80
CA GLY A 162 -17.46 12.20 -21.72
C GLY A 162 -16.05 12.01 -21.17
N ASP A 163 -15.09 12.69 -21.81
CA ASP A 163 -13.65 12.59 -21.51
C ASP A 163 -13.12 13.70 -20.58
N LEU A 164 -13.94 14.69 -20.17
CA LEU A 164 -13.51 15.79 -19.29
C LEU A 164 -12.95 15.30 -17.95
N HIS A 165 -13.58 14.28 -17.34
CA HIS A 165 -13.19 13.71 -16.04
C HIS A 165 -12.43 12.37 -16.16
N LYS A 166 -11.83 12.10 -17.32
CA LYS A 166 -11.20 10.80 -17.61
C LYS A 166 -10.13 10.39 -16.60
N GLN A 167 -9.26 11.33 -16.23
CA GLN A 167 -8.15 11.05 -15.31
C GLN A 167 -8.65 10.65 -13.91
N GLU A 168 -9.61 11.40 -13.37
CA GLU A 168 -10.22 11.15 -12.05
C GLU A 168 -10.94 9.78 -12.03
N LEU A 169 -11.70 9.48 -13.08
CA LEU A 169 -12.37 8.18 -13.23
C LEU A 169 -11.37 7.02 -13.36
N ASP A 170 -10.24 7.22 -14.05
CA ASP A 170 -9.18 6.22 -14.16
C ASP A 170 -8.44 5.98 -12.84
N GLU A 171 -8.32 7.00 -11.99
CA GLU A 171 -7.77 6.87 -10.63
C GLU A 171 -8.72 6.05 -9.74
N LEU A 172 -10.01 6.38 -9.74
CA LEU A 172 -11.03 5.61 -9.02
C LEU A 172 -11.11 4.17 -9.53
N ARG A 173 -10.91 3.96 -10.83
CA ARG A 173 -10.84 2.62 -11.43
C ARG A 173 -9.63 1.85 -10.91
N ARG A 174 -8.44 2.47 -10.86
CA ARG A 174 -7.23 1.86 -10.30
C ARG A 174 -7.42 1.49 -8.83
N ALA A 175 -8.08 2.34 -8.05
CA ALA A 175 -8.43 2.05 -6.65
C ALA A 175 -9.35 0.81 -6.56
N LEU A 176 -10.41 0.74 -7.37
CA LEU A 176 -11.32 -0.42 -7.42
C LEU A 176 -10.61 -1.72 -7.84
N VAL A 177 -9.71 -1.68 -8.83
CA VAL A 177 -8.92 -2.86 -9.24
C VAL A 177 -8.07 -3.37 -8.07
N THR A 178 -7.47 -2.44 -7.32
CA THR A 178 -6.57 -2.77 -6.22
C THR A 178 -7.34 -3.37 -5.04
N SER A 179 -8.46 -2.76 -4.65
CA SER A 179 -9.32 -3.28 -3.57
C SER A 179 -9.97 -4.61 -3.95
N ARG A 180 -10.41 -4.78 -5.21
CA ARG A 180 -10.91 -6.08 -5.71
C ARG A 180 -9.88 -7.20 -5.56
N LYS A 181 -8.62 -6.95 -5.94
CA LYS A 181 -7.54 -7.95 -5.79
C LYS A 181 -7.34 -8.33 -4.33
N ALA A 182 -7.36 -7.35 -3.42
CA ALA A 182 -7.21 -7.59 -1.99
C ALA A 182 -8.37 -8.42 -1.41
N VAL A 183 -9.62 -8.12 -1.78
CA VAL A 183 -10.79 -8.86 -1.29
C VAL A 183 -10.88 -10.27 -1.85
N LEU A 184 -10.62 -10.45 -3.14
CA LEU A 184 -10.65 -11.78 -3.74
C LEU A 184 -9.59 -12.72 -3.14
N ALA A 185 -8.47 -12.16 -2.66
CA ALA A 185 -7.45 -12.91 -1.93
C ALA A 185 -7.88 -13.28 -0.51
N SER A 186 -8.75 -12.50 0.14
CA SER A 186 -9.19 -12.73 1.52
C SER A 186 -10.48 -13.54 1.65
N VAL A 187 -11.41 -13.41 0.70
CA VAL A 187 -12.71 -14.11 0.73
C VAL A 187 -12.52 -15.56 0.31
N THR A 188 -13.03 -16.52 1.06
CA THR A 188 -13.00 -17.96 0.72
C THR A 188 -14.29 -18.45 0.05
N ASP A 189 -15.41 -17.78 0.29
CA ASP A 189 -16.72 -18.11 -0.29
C ASP A 189 -16.78 -17.85 -1.81
N ALA A 190 -17.21 -18.86 -2.55
CA ALA A 190 -17.32 -18.81 -4.01
C ALA A 190 -18.47 -17.91 -4.48
N GLU A 191 -19.59 -17.87 -3.76
CA GLU A 191 -20.75 -17.05 -4.13
C GLU A 191 -20.43 -15.57 -3.97
N LEU A 192 -19.82 -15.19 -2.85
CA LEU A 192 -19.37 -13.81 -2.62
C LEU A 192 -18.32 -13.37 -3.64
N ARG A 193 -17.37 -14.25 -4.01
CA ARG A 193 -16.39 -13.97 -5.08
C ARG A 193 -17.07 -13.71 -6.43
N LEU A 194 -18.08 -14.50 -6.78
CA LEU A 194 -18.86 -14.32 -8.00
C LEU A 194 -19.59 -12.98 -7.98
N CYS A 195 -20.23 -12.62 -6.87
CA CYS A 195 -20.91 -11.35 -6.69
C CYS A 195 -19.95 -10.16 -6.88
N ILE A 196 -18.78 -10.19 -6.24
CA ILE A 196 -17.71 -9.18 -6.40
C ILE A 196 -17.29 -9.04 -7.88
N PHE A 197 -17.15 -10.18 -8.57
CA PHE A 197 -16.78 -10.17 -9.99
C PHE A 197 -17.87 -9.56 -10.87
N GLN A 198 -19.14 -9.90 -10.63
CA GLN A 198 -20.30 -9.38 -11.36
C GLN A 198 -20.48 -7.86 -11.13
N LEU A 199 -20.34 -7.40 -9.88
CA LEU A 199 -20.43 -5.98 -9.56
C LEU A 199 -19.34 -5.18 -10.27
N THR A 200 -18.09 -5.66 -10.23
CA THR A 200 -16.98 -4.97 -10.89
C THR A 200 -17.06 -5.02 -12.42
N SER A 201 -17.52 -6.13 -13.01
CA SER A 201 -17.70 -6.23 -14.46
C SER A 201 -18.80 -5.29 -14.97
N THR A 202 -19.88 -5.14 -14.21
CA THR A 202 -20.99 -4.23 -14.55
C THR A 202 -20.52 -2.77 -14.59
N LEU A 203 -19.72 -2.35 -13.60
CA LEU A 203 -19.14 -0.99 -13.59
C LEU A 203 -18.16 -0.76 -14.74
N TYR A 204 -17.36 -1.75 -15.12
CA TYR A 204 -16.51 -1.63 -16.31
C TYR A 204 -17.33 -1.52 -17.59
N GLY A 205 -18.44 -2.24 -17.68
CA GLY A 205 -19.38 -2.13 -18.79
C GLY A 205 -19.92 -0.71 -18.93
N LEU A 206 -20.36 -0.12 -17.81
CA LEU A 206 -20.94 1.23 -17.77
C LEU A 206 -19.98 2.30 -18.35
N ARG A 207 -18.68 2.23 -18.01
CA ARG A 207 -17.67 3.17 -18.54
C ARG A 207 -17.41 2.95 -20.03
N ARG A 208 -17.40 1.70 -20.49
CA ARG A 208 -17.20 1.40 -21.91
C ARG A 208 -18.38 1.88 -22.77
N THR A 209 -19.58 1.84 -22.22
CA THR A 209 -20.79 2.39 -22.86
C THR A 209 -20.88 3.92 -22.79
N SER A 210 -20.12 4.58 -21.91
CA SER A 210 -20.11 6.04 -21.80
C SER A 210 -18.97 6.74 -22.53
N GLY A 211 -18.01 5.99 -23.08
CA GLY A 211 -16.98 6.54 -23.99
C GLY A 211 -17.48 6.88 -25.39
N TRP A 212 -18.80 7.00 -25.57
CA TRP A 212 -19.43 7.38 -26.84
C TRP A 212 -19.43 8.90 -26.91
N GLU A 213 -19.40 9.45 -28.13
CA GLU A 213 -19.50 10.89 -28.37
C GLU A 213 -20.58 11.55 -27.49
N PRO A 214 -20.39 12.81 -27.07
CA PRO A 214 -21.32 13.49 -26.18
C PRO A 214 -22.76 13.30 -26.67
N PHE A 215 -23.61 12.80 -25.78
CA PHE A 215 -25.01 12.51 -26.10
C PHE A 215 -25.68 13.74 -26.71
N SER A 216 -26.55 13.53 -27.71
CA SER A 216 -27.34 14.62 -28.29
C SER A 216 -28.07 15.39 -27.19
N GLN A 217 -28.19 16.71 -27.33
CA GLN A 217 -28.82 17.57 -26.32
C GLN A 217 -30.27 17.15 -26.01
N ALA A 218 -30.97 16.58 -27.00
CA ALA A 218 -32.29 15.97 -26.83
C ALA A 218 -32.25 14.70 -25.96
N ALA A 219 -31.26 13.81 -26.16
CA ALA A 219 -31.06 12.65 -25.29
C ALA A 219 -30.68 13.07 -23.87
N VAL A 220 -29.83 14.08 -23.72
CA VAL A 220 -29.46 14.62 -22.40
C VAL A 220 -30.69 15.15 -21.65
N THR A 221 -31.52 15.95 -22.33
CA THR A 221 -32.65 16.65 -21.69
C THR A 221 -33.83 15.73 -21.42
N HIS A 222 -34.20 14.87 -22.37
CA HIS A 222 -35.43 14.09 -22.33
C HIS A 222 -35.25 12.64 -21.86
N LEU A 223 -34.04 12.07 -21.97
CA LEU A 223 -33.75 10.72 -21.52
C LEU A 223 -32.89 10.75 -20.25
N TRP A 224 -31.73 11.42 -20.31
CA TRP A 224 -30.75 11.32 -19.24
C TRP A 224 -31.12 12.14 -18.00
N GLY A 225 -31.57 13.38 -18.13
CA GLY A 225 -31.95 14.23 -16.99
C GLY A 225 -32.96 13.55 -16.05
N PRO A 226 -34.08 13.00 -16.56
CA PRO A 226 -35.04 12.26 -15.74
C PRO A 226 -34.45 10.97 -15.15
N MET A 227 -33.66 10.22 -15.91
CA MET A 227 -33.00 8.99 -15.42
C MET A 227 -31.95 9.28 -14.34
N GLN A 228 -31.22 10.38 -14.45
CA GLN A 228 -30.16 10.76 -13.53
C GLN A 228 -30.71 11.02 -12.13
N MET A 229 -31.89 11.63 -12.01
CA MET A 229 -32.56 11.81 -10.72
C MET A 229 -32.94 10.48 -10.07
N GLU A 230 -33.52 9.56 -10.83
CA GLU A 230 -33.89 8.23 -10.33
C GLU A 230 -32.65 7.40 -9.94
N LEU A 231 -31.60 7.44 -10.77
CA LEU A 231 -30.31 6.81 -10.47
C LEU A 231 -29.67 7.43 -9.22
N ARG A 232 -29.74 8.75 -9.05
CA ARG A 232 -29.19 9.45 -7.89
C ARG A 232 -29.96 9.15 -6.61
N ASN A 233 -31.27 9.00 -6.68
CA ASN A 233 -32.10 8.57 -5.56
C ASN A 233 -31.77 7.12 -5.15
N LEU A 234 -31.66 6.22 -6.12
CA LEU A 234 -31.27 4.83 -5.88
C LEU A 234 -29.84 4.75 -5.29
N MET A 235 -28.91 5.54 -5.82
CA MET A 235 -27.53 5.64 -5.31
C MET A 235 -27.48 6.14 -3.87
N THR A 236 -28.21 7.21 -3.56
CA THR A 236 -28.26 7.77 -2.20
C THR A 236 -28.81 6.73 -1.23
N PHE A 237 -29.88 6.03 -1.62
CA PHE A 237 -30.48 4.97 -0.82
C PHE A 237 -29.52 3.80 -0.58
N VAL A 238 -28.92 3.24 -1.63
CA VAL A 238 -27.93 2.15 -1.53
C VAL A 238 -26.74 2.57 -0.66
N THR A 239 -26.27 3.81 -0.81
CA THR A 239 -25.15 4.33 -0.03
C THR A 239 -25.50 4.48 1.46
N ALA A 240 -26.71 4.97 1.77
CA ALA A 240 -27.19 5.09 3.15
C ALA A 240 -27.32 3.72 3.82
N VAL A 241 -27.84 2.71 3.09
CA VAL A 241 -27.94 1.32 3.54
C VAL A 241 -26.56 0.71 3.79
N LEU A 242 -25.62 0.87 2.84
CA LEU A 242 -24.26 0.32 2.96
C LEU A 242 -23.42 0.99 4.05
N ARG A 243 -23.74 2.23 4.44
CA ARG A 243 -23.04 2.96 5.51
C ARG A 243 -23.61 2.73 6.90
N HIS A 244 -24.64 1.88 7.03
CA HIS A 244 -25.37 1.66 8.29
C HIS A 244 -25.89 2.97 8.92
N GLU A 245 -26.20 3.98 8.10
CA GLU A 245 -26.76 5.26 8.57
C GLU A 245 -28.26 5.13 8.90
N VAL A 246 -28.88 3.97 8.64
CA VAL A 246 -30.29 3.66 8.86
C VAL A 246 -30.41 2.27 9.51
N GLU A 247 -31.25 2.13 10.53
CA GLU A 247 -31.53 0.84 11.19
C GLU A 247 -32.22 -0.13 10.22
N LEU A 248 -31.84 -1.42 10.25
CA LEU A 248 -32.27 -2.43 9.26
C LEU A 248 -33.79 -2.63 9.17
N ASP A 249 -34.52 -2.35 10.25
CA ASP A 249 -35.96 -2.56 10.36
C ASP A 249 -36.79 -1.51 9.60
N ASP A 250 -36.20 -0.35 9.28
CA ASP A 250 -36.83 0.74 8.53
C ASP A 250 -36.46 0.74 7.03
N ILE A 251 -35.75 -0.29 6.55
CA ILE A 251 -35.30 -0.35 5.15
C ILE A 251 -36.44 -0.92 4.28
N PRO A 252 -37.11 -0.10 3.43
CA PRO A 252 -38.02 -0.65 2.43
C PRO A 252 -37.25 -1.62 1.54
N ASP A 253 -37.82 -2.83 1.33
CA ASP A 253 -37.17 -3.95 0.64
C ASP A 253 -36.37 -3.47 -0.58
N LEU A 254 -35.04 -3.51 -0.48
CA LEU A 254 -34.10 -3.01 -1.49
C LEU A 254 -34.42 -3.61 -2.87
N LYS A 255 -34.91 -4.86 -2.89
CA LYS A 255 -35.33 -5.56 -4.10
C LYS A 255 -36.56 -4.90 -4.72
N SER A 256 -37.54 -4.52 -3.90
CA SER A 256 -38.73 -3.79 -4.35
C SER A 256 -38.39 -2.39 -4.86
N THR A 257 -37.49 -1.67 -4.19
CA THR A 257 -37.03 -0.33 -4.58
C THR A 257 -36.24 -0.36 -5.89
N ALA A 258 -35.32 -1.32 -6.05
CA ALA A 258 -34.60 -1.54 -7.29
C ALA A 258 -35.56 -1.91 -8.44
N ARG A 259 -36.58 -2.74 -8.18
CA ARG A 259 -37.60 -3.10 -9.17
C ARG A 259 -38.42 -1.89 -9.61
N ASN A 260 -38.82 -1.02 -8.68
CA ASN A 260 -39.58 0.18 -8.97
C ASN A 260 -38.75 1.21 -9.77
N ALA A 261 -37.47 1.39 -9.42
CA ALA A 261 -36.55 2.22 -10.19
C ALA A 261 -36.38 1.68 -11.62
N LEU A 262 -36.22 0.36 -11.79
CA LEU A 262 -36.12 -0.28 -13.09
C LEU A 262 -37.39 -0.08 -13.94
N LEU A 263 -38.58 -0.17 -13.34
CA LEU A 263 -39.84 0.09 -14.03
C LEU A 263 -39.96 1.56 -14.46
N ARG A 264 -39.54 2.51 -13.63
CA ARG A 264 -39.51 3.94 -13.97
C ARG A 264 -38.53 4.25 -15.08
N ILE A 265 -37.30 3.72 -15.00
CA ILE A 265 -36.28 3.88 -16.06
C ILE A 265 -36.79 3.34 -17.39
N LYS A 266 -37.45 2.17 -17.39
CA LYS A 266 -38.08 1.61 -18.59
C LYS A 266 -39.16 2.53 -19.15
N ARG A 267 -40.01 3.09 -18.30
CA ARG A 267 -41.06 4.02 -18.72
C ARG A 267 -40.48 5.28 -19.38
N ILE A 268 -39.49 5.91 -18.74
CA ILE A 268 -38.78 7.08 -19.28
C ILE A 268 -38.14 6.76 -20.63
N SER A 269 -37.53 5.59 -20.76
CA SER A 269 -36.92 5.13 -22.02
C SER A 269 -37.96 4.97 -23.14
N ILE A 270 -39.14 4.41 -22.82
CA ILE A 270 -40.24 4.26 -23.77
C ILE A 270 -40.79 5.62 -24.19
N GLU A 271 -40.99 6.54 -23.24
CA GLU A 271 -41.49 7.90 -23.49
C GLU A 271 -40.54 8.69 -24.40
N TYR A 272 -39.23 8.63 -24.14
CA TYR A 272 -38.21 9.21 -25.01
C TYR A 272 -38.25 8.61 -26.43
N THR A 273 -38.32 7.29 -26.53
CA THR A 273 -38.35 6.61 -27.84
C THR A 273 -39.58 7.02 -28.65
N ARG A 274 -40.74 7.18 -28.00
CA ARG A 274 -41.96 7.69 -28.64
C ARG A 274 -41.79 9.14 -29.11
N ALA A 275 -41.27 10.03 -28.25
CA ALA A 275 -41.05 11.42 -28.61
C ALA A 275 -40.09 11.59 -29.80
N VAL A 276 -39.03 10.77 -29.88
CA VAL A 276 -38.09 10.77 -31.01
C VAL A 276 -38.70 10.18 -32.29
N ALA A 277 -39.55 9.16 -32.17
CA ALA A 277 -40.26 8.58 -33.31
C ALA A 277 -41.27 9.58 -33.90
N ASP A 278 -42.01 10.28 -33.04
CA ASP A 278 -43.00 11.28 -33.45
C ASP A 278 -42.32 12.48 -34.13
N GLN A 279 -41.14 12.92 -33.66
CA GLN A 279 -40.37 13.99 -34.31
C GLN A 279 -39.78 13.63 -35.69
N LYS A 280 -39.61 12.33 -36.00
CA LYS A 280 -39.17 11.87 -37.33
C LYS A 280 -40.32 11.67 -38.32
N SER A 281 -41.56 11.77 -37.87
CA SER A 281 -42.77 11.55 -38.68
C SER A 281 -43.37 12.83 -39.28
N VAL A 282 -42.68 13.96 -39.16
CA VAL A 282 -42.98 15.27 -39.77
C VAL A 282 -41.84 15.63 -40.72
#